data_AF-A0A6C0CLG5-F1
#
_entry.id   AF-A0A6C0CLG5-F1
#
_cell.length_a   1.000
_cell.length_b   1.000
_cell.length_c   1.000
_cell.angle_alpha   90.00
_cell.angle_beta   90.00
_cell.angle_gamma   90.00
#
_symmetry.space_group_name_H-M   'P 1'
#
loop_
_entity.id
_entity.type
_entity.pdbx_description
1 polymer ?
#
loop_
_entity_poly.entity_id
_entity_poly.type
_entity_poly.pdbx_seq_one_letter_code
_entity_poly.pdbx_strand_id
1 'polypeptide(L)' 'MIKELINSRKPLDAVTEILLFVLVILISTFILRYTWNNSLIKHITVLKKINTFTDALLLSISLSVIRGI' A
#
# COMPACT_ATOMS: atom_id res chain seq x y z
N MET A 1 10.37 1.05 10.43
CA MET A 1 10.59 0.28 9.19
C MET A 1 11.83 0.73 8.41
N ILE A 2 11.83 1.78 7.58
CA ILE A 2 13.02 2.10 6.74
C ILE A 2 14.29 2.37 7.58
N LYS A 3 14.15 3.01 8.75
CA LYS A 3 15.26 3.32 9.67
C LYS A 3 15.80 2.09 10.43
N GLU A 4 14.99 1.03 10.55
CA GLU A 4 15.37 -0.26 11.16
C GLU A 4 16.10 -1.12 10.13
N LEU A 5 15.61 -1.17 8.89
CA LEU A 5 16.29 -1.80 7.74
C LEU A 5 17.75 -1.35 7.56
N ILE A 6 18.04 -0.05 7.76
CA ILE A 6 19.41 0.51 7.61
C ILE A 6 20.32 0.12 8.79
N ASN A 7 19.76 -0.20 9.96
CA ASN A 7 20.52 -0.55 11.17
C ASN A 7 20.60 -2.07 11.44
N SER A 8 19.85 -2.88 10.70
CA SER A 8 19.78 -4.33 10.86
C SER A 8 21.10 -5.01 10.45
N ARG A 9 21.87 -5.44 11.45
CA ARG A 9 23.18 -6.11 11.27
C ARG A 9 23.10 -7.55 10.76
N LYS A 10 21.88 -8.11 10.60
CA LYS A 10 21.65 -9.48 10.13
C LYS A 10 20.80 -9.48 8.85
N PRO A 11 21.24 -10.17 7.78
CA PRO A 11 20.54 -10.19 6.50
C PRO A 11 19.14 -10.83 6.59
N LEU A 12 18.94 -11.74 7.56
CA LEU A 12 17.67 -12.44 7.75
C LEU A 12 16.55 -11.49 8.22
N ASP A 13 16.87 -10.55 9.10
CA ASP A 13 15.91 -9.57 9.63
C ASP A 13 15.45 -8.59 8.54
N ALA A 14 16.38 -8.16 7.68
CA ALA A 14 16.06 -7.30 6.54
C ALA A 14 15.13 -7.98 5.52
N VAL A 15 15.32 -9.28 5.25
CA VAL A 15 14.45 -10.04 4.35
C VAL A 15 13.03 -10.17 4.91
N THR A 16 12.90 -10.48 6.21
CA THR A 16 11.58 -10.56 6.86
C THR A 16 10.86 -9.22 6.82
N GLU A 17 11.57 -8.12 7.03
CA GLU A 17 10.97 -6.78 7.04
C GLU A 17 10.52 -6.33 5.65
N ILE A 18 11.30 -6.64 4.61
CA ILE A 18 10.88 -6.46 3.21
C ILE A 18 9.64 -7.29 2.90
N LEU A 19 9.58 -8.54 3.35
CA LEU A 19 8.44 -9.42 3.11
C LEU A 19 7.17 -8.88 3.79
N LEU A 20 7.29 -8.41 5.04
CA LEU A 20 6.19 -7.76 5.76
C LEU A 20 5.74 -6.48 5.05
N PHE A 21 6.68 -5.66 4.57
CA PHE A 21 6.36 -4.46 3.81
C PHE A 21 5.56 -4.77 2.53
N VAL A 22 6.01 -5.74 1.74
CA VAL A 22 5.29 -6.19 0.54
C VAL A 22 3.91 -6.73 0.91
N LEU A 23 3.80 -7.52 1.98
CA LEU A 23 2.53 -8.07 2.46
C LEU A 23 1.55 -6.95 2.84
N VAL A 24 2.01 -5.95 3.58
CA VAL A 24 1.19 -4.79 3.97
C VAL A 24 0.72 -4.02 2.74
N ILE A 25 1.57 -3.81 1.73
CA ILE A 25 1.18 -3.15 0.47
C ILE A 25 0.10 -3.96 -0.26
N LEU A 26 0.26 -5.28 -0.35
CA LEU A 26 -0.72 -6.13 -1.03
C LEU A 26 -2.07 -6.07 -0.32
N ILE A 27 -2.11 -6.25 1.00
CA ILE A 27 -3.34 -6.16 1.80
C ILE A 27 -3.97 -4.78 1.64
N SER A 28 -3.18 -3.72 1.75
CA SER A 28 -3.65 -2.34 1.59
C SER A 28 -4.23 -2.10 0.21
N THR A 29 -3.63 -2.67 -0.84
CA THR A 29 -4.12 -2.57 -2.23
C THR A 29 -5.51 -3.19 -2.38
N PHE A 30 -5.74 -4.38 -1.80
CA PHE A 30 -7.05 -5.02 -1.83
C PHE A 30 -8.12 -4.23 -1.07
N ILE A 31 -7.80 -3.82 0.17
CA ILE A 31 -8.71 -3.02 0.99
C ILE A 31 -9.04 -1.70 0.30
N LEU A 32 -8.02 -1.01 -0.21
CA LEU A 32 -8.18 0.25 -0.93
C LEU A 32 -9.10 0.05 -2.14
N ARG A 33 -8.84 -0.94 -3.01
CA ARG A 33 -9.68 -1.18 -4.19
C ARG A 33 -11.13 -1.45 -3.82
N TYR A 34 -11.37 -2.28 -2.79
CA TYR A 34 -12.71 -2.62 -2.35
C TYR A 34 -13.44 -1.40 -1.77
N THR A 35 -12.85 -0.74 -0.78
CA THR A 35 -13.47 0.40 -0.09
C THR A 35 -13.59 1.62 -0.99
N TRP A 36 -12.63 1.86 -1.88
CA TRP A 36 -12.70 2.96 -2.83
C TRP A 36 -13.88 2.81 -3.79
N ASN A 37 -14.03 1.63 -4.39
CA ASN A 37 -15.09 1.37 -5.35
C ASN A 37 -16.48 1.27 -4.70
N ASN A 38 -16.57 0.70 -3.50
CA ASN A 38 -17.86 0.44 -2.85
C ASN A 38 -18.30 1.53 -1.87
N SER A 39 -17.38 2.36 -1.36
CA SER A 39 -17.67 3.41 -0.39
C SER A 39 -17.40 4.79 -0.97
N LEU A 40 -16.15 5.10 -1.33
CA LEU A 40 -15.75 6.49 -1.62
C LEU A 40 -16.41 7.05 -2.89
N ILE A 41 -16.44 6.27 -3.98
CA ILE A 41 -16.98 6.72 -5.27
C ILE A 41 -18.48 7.02 -5.20
N LYS A 42 -19.22 6.36 -4.32
CA LYS A 42 -20.66 6.62 -4.15
C LYS A 42 -20.93 8.02 -3.59
N HIS A 43 -19.96 8.61 -2.90
CA HIS A 43 -20.13 9.89 -2.20
C HIS A 43 -19.29 11.02 -2.80
N ILE A 44 -18.20 10.70 -3.50
CA ILE A 44 -17.27 11.70 -4.05
C ILE A 44 -17.27 11.60 -5.57
N THR A 45 -17.97 12.53 -6.23
CA THR A 45 -18.20 12.55 -7.68
C THR A 45 -16.93 12.76 -8.53
N VAL A 46 -15.86 13.28 -7.92
CA VAL A 46 -14.56 13.49 -8.59
C VAL A 46 -13.74 12.20 -8.69
N LEU A 47 -14.00 11.21 -7.83
CA LEU A 47 -13.21 9.97 -7.79
C LEU A 47 -13.66 8.97 -8.86
N LYS A 48 -12.70 8.47 -9.64
CA LYS A 48 -12.94 7.42 -10.65
C LYS A 48 -12.79 6.02 -10.06
N LYS A 49 -13.49 5.06 -10.67
CA LYS A 49 -13.41 3.62 -10.34
C LYS A 49 -12.03 3.07 -10.64
N ILE A 50 -11.53 2.25 -9.72
CA ILE A 50 -10.28 1.53 -9.83
C ILE A 50 -10.58 0.15 -10.39
N ASN A 51 -10.44 0.00 -11.70
CA ASN A 51 -10.86 -1.21 -12.40
C ASN A 51 -9.77 -2.30 -12.34
N THR A 52 -8.49 -1.91 -12.44
CA THR A 52 -7.38 -2.87 -12.46
C THR A 52 -6.70 -3.00 -11.09
N PHE A 53 -6.02 -4.13 -10.89
CA PHE A 53 -5.19 -4.33 -9.70
C PHE A 53 -3.97 -3.41 -9.69
N THR A 54 -3.35 -3.19 -10.86
CA THR A 54 -2.17 -2.33 -11.02
C THR A 54 -2.48 -0.88 -10.67
N ASP A 55 -3.64 -0.35 -11.07
CA ASP A 55 -4.06 1.01 -10.70
C ASP A 55 -4.24 1.13 -9.17
N ALA A 56 -4.82 0.10 -8.55
CA ALA A 56 -4.98 0.06 -7.10
C ALA A 56 -3.63 0.01 -6.37
N LEU A 57 -2.67 -0.75 -6.92
CA LEU A 57 -1.34 -0.90 -6.37
C LEU A 57 -0.54 0.40 -6.47
N LEU A 58 -0.58 1.06 -7.63
CA LEU A 58 0.06 2.36 -7.81
C LEU A 58 -0.54 3.41 -6.87
N LEU A 59 -1.87 3.42 -6.69
CA LEU A 59 -2.53 4.33 -5.77
C LEU A 59 -2.17 4.03 -4.31
N SER A 60 -2.10 2.76 -3.91
CA SER A 60 -1.75 2.37 -2.53
C SER A 60 -0.32 2.76 -2.18
N ILE A 61 0.63 2.59 -3.11
CA ILE A 61 2.01 3.04 -2.96
C ILE A 61 2.06 4.56 -2.87
N SER A 62 1.37 5.26 -3.78
CA SER A 62 1.34 6.74 -3.80
C SER A 62 0.81 7.30 -2.47
N LEU A 63 -0.29 6.73 -1.94
CA LEU A 63 -0.85 7.12 -0.65
C LEU A 63 0.09 6.81 0.52
N SER A 64 0.85 5.71 0.45
CA SER A 64 1.82 5.35 1.48
C SER A 64 2.99 6.33 1.53
N VAL A 65 3.50 6.74 0.37
CA VAL A 65 4.55 7.76 0.25
C VAL A 65 4.06 9.12 0.78
N ILE A 66 2.83 9.53 0.43
CA ILE A 66 2.23 10.79 0.92
C ILE A 66 2.06 10.76 2.45
N ARG A 67 1.76 9.60 3.03
CA ARG A 67 1.66 9.42 4.50
C ARG A 67 3.02 9.40 5.21
N GLY A 68 4.14 9.39 4.50
CA GLY A 68 5.49 9.41 5.07
C GLY A 68 5.95 8.07 5.64
N ILE A 69 5.47 6.95 5.07
CA ILE A 69 5.97 5.59 5.35
C ILE A 69 7.28 5.35 4.60
#